data_AF-A0A662BBF0-F1
#
_entry.id   AF-A0A662BBF0-F1
#
_cell.length_a   1.000
_cell.length_b   1.000
_cell.length_c   1.000
_cell.angle_alpha   90.00
_cell.angle_beta   90.00
_cell.angle_gamma   90.00
#
_symmetry.space_group_name_H-M   'P 1'
#
loop_
_entity.id
_entity.type
_entity.pdbx_description
1 polymer ?
#
loop_
_entity_poly.entity_id
_entity_poly.type
_entity_poly.pdbx_seq_one_letter_code
_entity_poly.pdbx_strand_id
1 'polypeptide(L)'
;MKKLALHWKILLGMVLGVLLGFIAASIDGGKELVQDWIKPFGTIFINSLKLIAVPLILGSLIKGVSDLKDISKLSKMGGKTILIYILTTVVAVSIGLLLVNTIKPGNSISEKTRTELVGNYTESTQKYKDEAASQKDSGPLQALVDLVPQNIIGAAGENKNMLQVIFFAIFFGVGLILIPEDKSKPVKDFFDGFNEVILKMIDLIMLAAPYGVLALLAALVVESPST
;
A
#
# COMPACT_ATOMS: atom_id res chain seq x y z
N MET A 1 -36.24 3.50 -0.02
CA MET A 1 -35.10 4.43 -0.21
C MET A 1 -33.93 3.63 -0.80
N LYS A 2 -33.45 3.98 -2.00
CA LYS A 2 -32.30 3.27 -2.63
C LYS A 2 -31.06 3.49 -1.75
N LYS A 3 -30.45 2.41 -1.25
CA LYS A 3 -29.18 2.49 -0.50
C LYS A 3 -28.12 3.08 -1.43
N LEU A 4 -27.52 4.21 -1.06
CA LEU A 4 -26.41 4.82 -1.80
C LEU A 4 -25.26 3.80 -1.95
N ALA A 5 -24.68 3.73 -3.15
CA ALA A 5 -23.54 2.85 -3.42
C ALA A 5 -22.31 3.29 -2.63
N LEU A 6 -21.41 2.34 -2.33
CA LEU A 6 -20.28 2.57 -1.43
C LEU A 6 -19.31 3.65 -1.96
N HIS A 7 -19.02 3.66 -3.26
CA HIS A 7 -18.15 4.68 -3.86
C HIS A 7 -18.68 6.09 -3.65
N TRP A 8 -20.00 6.31 -3.74
CA TRP A 8 -20.61 7.61 -3.44
C TRP A 8 -20.48 8.01 -1.98
N LYS A 9 -20.59 7.04 -1.05
CA LYS A 9 -20.37 7.29 0.37
C LYS A 9 -18.93 7.67 0.66
N ILE A 10 -17.97 7.02 0.01
CA ILE A 10 -16.54 7.34 0.14
C ILE A 10 -16.27 8.75 -0.40
N LEU A 11 -16.77 9.08 -1.59
CA LEU A 11 -16.62 10.42 -2.17
C LEU A 11 -17.24 11.50 -1.26
N LEU A 12 -18.43 11.26 -0.72
CA LEU A 12 -19.04 12.16 0.24
C LEU A 12 -18.19 12.29 1.52
N GLY A 13 -17.68 11.18 2.04
CA GLY A 13 -16.76 11.16 3.18
C GLY A 13 -15.48 11.95 2.93
N MET A 14 -14.90 11.86 1.73
CA MET A 14 -13.74 12.68 1.33
C MET A 14 -14.07 14.16 1.35
N VAL A 15 -15.17 14.57 0.71
CA VAL A 15 -15.59 15.98 0.66
C VAL A 15 -15.87 16.51 2.06
N LEU A 16 -16.63 15.76 2.87
CA LEU A 16 -16.92 16.13 4.25
C LEU A 16 -15.67 16.19 5.12
N GLY A 17 -14.71 15.27 4.93
CA GLY A 17 -13.44 15.27 5.66
C GLY A 17 -12.62 16.51 5.38
N VAL A 18 -12.51 16.89 4.10
CA VAL A 18 -11.82 18.12 3.71
C VAL A 18 -12.51 19.36 4.30
N LEU A 19 -13.83 19.47 4.18
CA LEU A 19 -14.60 20.58 4.75
C LEU A 19 -14.45 20.68 6.27
N LEU A 20 -14.54 19.54 6.96
CA LEU A 20 -14.35 19.47 8.41
C LEU A 20 -12.94 19.91 8.81
N GLY A 21 -11.92 19.46 8.07
CA GLY A 21 -10.54 19.88 8.29
C GLY A 21 -10.34 21.39 8.14
N PHE A 22 -10.92 22.01 7.10
CA PHE A 22 -10.85 23.46 6.90
C PHE A 22 -11.55 24.26 8.01
N ILE A 23 -12.74 23.83 8.42
CA ILE A 23 -13.50 24.47 9.50
C ILE A 23 -12.73 24.35 10.81
N ALA A 24 -12.22 23.16 11.13
CA ALA A 24 -11.45 22.90 12.34
C ALA A 24 -10.12 23.66 12.37
N ALA A 25 -9.48 23.88 11.21
CA ALA A 25 -8.26 24.68 11.12
C ALA A 25 -8.51 26.18 11.37
N SER A 26 -9.75 26.66 11.20
CA SER A 26 -10.14 28.07 11.37
C SER A 26 -10.62 28.41 12.79
N ILE A 27 -10.79 27.41 13.66
CA ILE A 27 -11.30 27.55 15.03
C ILE A 27 -10.18 27.25 16.03
N ASP A 28 -10.03 28.09 17.06
CA ASP A 28 -9.10 27.82 18.17
C ASP A 28 -9.47 26.51 18.90
N GLY A 29 -8.51 25.58 19.00
CA GLY A 29 -8.70 24.24 19.55
C GLY A 29 -9.33 23.21 18.58
N GLY A 30 -9.77 23.62 17.38
CA GLY A 30 -10.32 22.71 16.38
C GLY A 30 -9.30 21.69 15.86
N LYS A 31 -8.02 22.08 15.81
CA LYS A 31 -6.93 21.18 15.38
C LYS A 31 -6.75 20.00 16.33
N GLU A 32 -6.73 20.27 17.63
CA GLU A 32 -6.60 19.27 18.70
C GLU A 32 -7.79 18.30 18.69
N LEU A 33 -9.01 18.84 18.50
CA LEU A 33 -10.22 18.02 18.35
C LEU A 33 -10.09 17.01 17.20
N VAL A 34 -9.61 17.46 16.04
CA VAL A 34 -9.42 16.56 14.89
C VAL A 34 -8.35 15.52 15.17
N GLN A 35 -7.23 15.91 15.77
CA GLN A 35 -6.10 15.02 16.05
C GLN A 35 -6.44 13.96 17.11
N ASP A 36 -7.11 14.32 18.19
CA ASP A 36 -7.35 13.42 19.32
C ASP A 36 -8.62 12.59 19.17
N TRP A 37 -9.65 13.11 18.48
CA TRP A 37 -10.97 12.47 18.44
C TRP A 37 -11.35 11.96 17.06
N ILE A 38 -10.84 12.56 15.98
CA ILE A 38 -11.23 12.17 14.61
C ILE A 38 -10.17 11.28 13.98
N LYS A 39 -8.90 11.67 14.01
CA LYS A 39 -7.77 10.92 13.44
C LYS A 39 -7.70 9.46 13.91
N PRO A 40 -7.99 9.09 15.18
CA PRO A 40 -7.93 7.69 15.59
C PRO A 40 -8.82 6.76 14.76
N PHE A 41 -10.00 7.22 14.30
CA PHE A 41 -10.86 6.43 13.42
C PHE A 41 -10.21 6.15 12.06
N GLY A 42 -9.50 7.15 11.52
CA GLY A 42 -8.70 6.99 10.31
C GLY A 42 -7.53 6.01 10.51
N THR A 43 -6.83 6.12 11.64
CA THR A 43 -5.74 5.22 12.01
C THR A 43 -6.22 3.77 12.17
N ILE A 44 -7.35 3.54 12.86
CA ILE A 44 -7.96 2.21 13.02
C ILE A 44 -8.32 1.62 11.65
N PHE A 45 -8.86 2.44 10.75
CA PHE A 45 -9.18 2.02 9.39
C PHE A 45 -7.93 1.59 8.61
N ILE A 46 -6.87 2.41 8.61
CA ILE A 46 -5.59 2.06 7.98
C ILE A 46 -4.97 0.80 8.60
N ASN A 47 -5.01 0.67 9.92
CA ASN A 47 -4.47 -0.50 10.61
C ASN A 47 -5.25 -1.77 10.23
N SER A 48 -6.56 -1.67 10.05
CA SER A 48 -7.40 -2.78 9.58
C SER A 48 -7.05 -3.18 8.15
N LEU A 49 -6.78 -2.22 7.26
CA LEU A 49 -6.30 -2.49 5.89
C LEU A 49 -4.89 -3.12 5.87
N LYS A 50 -3.99 -2.66 6.74
CA LYS A 50 -2.64 -3.25 6.87
C LYS A 50 -2.69 -4.66 7.44
N LEU A 51 -3.58 -4.92 8.40
CA LEU A 51 -3.76 -6.23 9.04
C LEU A 51 -4.09 -7.33 8.02
N ILE A 52 -4.95 -7.02 7.05
CA ILE A 52 -5.40 -8.00 6.04
C ILE A 52 -4.40 -8.18 4.89
N ALA A 53 -3.42 -7.29 4.73
CA ALA A 53 -2.55 -7.28 3.54
C ALA A 53 -1.73 -8.58 3.41
N VAL A 54 -1.06 -8.99 4.48
CA VAL A 54 -0.23 -10.21 4.49
C VAL A 54 -1.08 -11.48 4.31
N PRO A 55 -2.18 -11.70 5.08
CA PRO A 55 -3.09 -12.82 4.86
C PRO A 55 -3.66 -12.87 3.43
N LEU A 56 -4.08 -11.74 2.89
CA LEU A 56 -4.64 -11.65 1.54
C LEU A 56 -3.62 -12.08 0.51
N ILE A 57 -2.41 -11.54 0.57
CA ILE A 57 -1.34 -11.85 -0.39
C ILE A 57 -1.00 -13.33 -0.34
N LEU A 58 -0.83 -13.91 0.86
CA LEU A 58 -0.57 -15.34 1.01
C LEU A 58 -1.71 -16.18 0.42
N GLY A 59 -2.95 -15.92 0.83
CA GLY A 59 -4.11 -16.70 0.39
C GLY A 59 -4.37 -16.58 -1.11
N SER A 60 -4.48 -15.34 -1.60
CA SER A 60 -4.79 -15.05 -3.00
C SER A 60 -3.70 -15.52 -3.96
N LEU A 61 -2.42 -15.35 -3.63
CA LEU A 61 -1.34 -15.77 -4.51
C LEU A 61 -1.14 -17.29 -4.48
N ILE A 62 -1.20 -17.94 -3.31
CA ILE A 62 -1.08 -19.40 -3.25
C ILE A 62 -2.23 -20.04 -4.04
N LYS A 63 -3.47 -19.61 -3.80
CA LYS A 63 -4.64 -20.01 -4.60
C LYS A 63 -4.40 -19.77 -6.10
N GLY A 64 -4.17 -18.52 -6.48
CA GLY A 64 -4.08 -18.11 -7.89
C GLY A 64 -2.92 -18.74 -8.66
N VAL A 65 -1.77 -18.97 -8.01
CA VAL A 65 -0.64 -19.67 -8.63
C VAL A 65 -0.96 -21.16 -8.73
N SER A 66 -1.46 -21.79 -7.67
CA SER A 66 -1.71 -23.24 -7.63
C SER A 66 -2.84 -23.70 -8.57
N ASP A 67 -3.73 -22.78 -8.98
CA ASP A 67 -4.74 -23.00 -10.01
C ASP A 67 -4.14 -23.11 -11.42
N LEU A 68 -2.92 -22.61 -11.61
CA LEU A 68 -2.19 -22.77 -12.86
C LEU A 68 -1.70 -24.23 -12.95
N LYS A 69 -2.44 -25.06 -13.69
CA LYS A 69 -2.09 -26.48 -13.92
C LYS A 69 -0.69 -26.71 -14.55
N ASP A 70 -0.05 -25.68 -15.08
CA ASP A 70 1.26 -25.76 -15.73
C ASP A 70 2.10 -24.51 -15.42
N ILE A 71 3.32 -24.74 -14.92
CA ILE A 71 4.33 -23.73 -14.58
C ILE A 71 4.70 -22.86 -15.79
N SER A 72 4.63 -23.40 -17.01
CA SER A 72 4.90 -22.66 -18.24
C SER A 72 3.92 -21.51 -18.46
N LYS A 73 2.70 -21.59 -17.90
CA LYS A 73 1.74 -20.48 -17.93
C LYS A 73 2.14 -19.37 -16.97
N LEU A 74 2.64 -19.75 -15.78
CA LEU A 74 3.15 -18.80 -14.80
C LEU A 74 4.35 -18.01 -15.36
N SER A 75 5.33 -18.70 -15.97
CA SER A 75 6.52 -18.03 -16.51
C SER A 75 6.19 -17.05 -17.65
N LYS A 76 5.28 -17.42 -18.56
CA LYS A 76 4.81 -16.55 -19.65
C LYS A 76 4.03 -15.34 -19.13
N MET A 77 3.12 -15.54 -18.17
CA MET A 77 2.37 -14.44 -17.57
C MET A 77 3.29 -13.51 -16.78
N GLY A 78 4.18 -14.05 -15.94
CA GLY A 78 5.15 -13.28 -15.16
C GLY A 78 6.07 -12.44 -16.03
N GLY A 79 6.69 -13.04 -17.05
CA GLY A 79 7.58 -12.32 -17.98
C GLY A 79 6.87 -11.19 -18.73
N LYS A 80 5.65 -11.43 -19.22
CA LYS A 80 4.84 -10.39 -19.88
C LYS A 80 4.48 -9.25 -18.93
N THR A 81 4.10 -9.57 -17.70
CA THR A 81 3.75 -8.58 -16.68
C THR A 81 4.95 -7.74 -16.28
N ILE A 82 6.11 -8.35 -16.05
CA ILE A 82 7.37 -7.63 -15.74
C ILE A 82 7.72 -6.66 -16.86
N LEU A 83 7.66 -7.11 -18.12
CA LEU A 83 7.96 -6.25 -19.26
C LEU A 83 6.99 -5.07 -19.35
N ILE A 84 5.68 -5.32 -19.19
CA ILE A 84 4.66 -4.26 -19.17
C ILE A 84 4.96 -3.26 -18.06
N TYR A 85 5.22 -3.71 -16.83
CA TYR A 85 5.48 -2.83 -15.69
C TYR A 85 6.76 -2.01 -15.85
N ILE A 86 7.83 -2.59 -16.38
CA ILE A 86 9.05 -1.83 -16.66
C ILE A 86 8.75 -0.73 -17.69
N LEU A 87 8.09 -1.07 -18.80
CA LEU A 87 7.76 -0.10 -19.84
C LEU A 87 6.84 1.01 -19.32
N THR A 88 5.77 0.68 -18.61
CA THR A 88 4.85 1.68 -18.06
C THR A 88 5.52 2.55 -17.00
N THR A 89 6.43 1.98 -16.19
CA THR A 89 7.17 2.74 -15.18
C THR A 89 8.13 3.73 -15.84
N VAL A 90 8.88 3.29 -16.85
CA VAL A 90 9.78 4.18 -17.62
C VAL A 90 9.00 5.33 -18.26
N VAL A 91 7.85 5.03 -18.87
CA VAL A 91 6.97 6.05 -19.47
C VAL A 91 6.46 7.03 -18.40
N ALA A 92 5.95 6.53 -17.27
CA ALA A 92 5.42 7.35 -16.19
C ALA A 92 6.50 8.26 -15.57
N VAL A 93 7.69 7.72 -15.29
CA VAL A 93 8.84 8.49 -14.78
C VAL A 93 9.27 9.54 -15.79
N SER A 94 9.30 9.21 -17.08
CA SER A 94 9.68 10.17 -18.13
C SER A 94 8.70 11.35 -18.20
N ILE A 95 7.40 11.07 -18.15
CA ILE A 95 6.35 12.11 -18.11
C ILE A 95 6.48 12.95 -16.83
N GLY A 96 6.66 12.31 -15.67
CA GLY A 96 6.82 13.00 -14.40
C GLY A 96 8.03 13.93 -14.38
N LEU A 97 9.18 13.46 -14.88
CA LEU A 97 10.38 14.28 -15.02
C LEU A 97 10.18 15.44 -15.99
N LEU A 98 9.48 15.23 -17.10
CA LEU A 98 9.17 16.30 -18.05
C LEU A 98 8.30 17.38 -17.41
N LEU A 99 7.23 17.00 -16.70
CA LEU A 99 6.34 17.93 -16.02
C LEU A 99 7.04 18.68 -14.88
N VAL A 100 7.81 18.00 -14.04
CA VAL A 100 8.53 18.65 -12.92
C VAL A 100 9.57 19.65 -13.43
N ASN A 101 10.32 19.29 -14.48
CA ASN A 101 11.35 20.18 -15.04
C ASN A 101 10.77 21.37 -15.82
N THR A 102 9.54 21.27 -16.33
CA THR A 102 8.86 22.36 -17.04
C THR A 102 8.11 23.29 -16.10
N ILE A 103 7.30 22.74 -15.19
CA ILE A 103 6.46 23.50 -14.26
C ILE A 103 7.29 24.11 -13.11
N LYS A 104 8.36 23.42 -12.69
CA LYS A 104 9.24 23.84 -11.58
C LYS A 104 8.45 24.30 -10.33
N PRO A 105 7.59 23.46 -9.74
CA PRO A 105 6.65 23.85 -8.69
C PRO A 105 7.32 24.40 -7.42
N GLY A 106 8.61 24.09 -7.20
CA GLY A 106 9.39 24.60 -6.06
C GLY A 106 9.57 26.11 -6.05
N ASN A 107 9.44 26.79 -7.20
CA ASN A 107 9.56 28.25 -7.29
C ASN A 107 8.31 28.99 -6.76
N SER A 108 7.18 28.29 -6.58
CA SER A 108 5.91 28.86 -6.12
C SER A 108 5.74 28.79 -4.60
N ILE A 109 6.71 28.23 -3.86
CA ILE A 109 6.68 28.08 -2.40
C ILE A 109 7.57 29.16 -1.77
N SER A 110 7.09 29.83 -0.72
CA SER A 110 7.86 30.87 -0.02
C SER A 110 9.13 30.29 0.63
N GLU A 111 10.20 31.09 0.73
CA GLU A 111 11.46 30.69 1.37
C GLU A 111 11.27 30.24 2.83
N LYS A 112 10.33 30.87 3.55
CA LYS A 112 9.98 30.51 4.94
C LYS A 112 9.37 29.12 5.00
N THR A 113 8.35 28.86 4.18
CA THR A 113 7.69 27.55 4.08
C THR A 113 8.67 26.47 3.60
N ARG A 114 9.58 26.80 2.68
CA ARG A 114 10.63 25.88 2.22
C ARG A 114 11.57 25.49 3.35
N THR A 115 11.97 26.45 4.19
CA THR A 115 12.87 26.20 5.32
C THR A 115 12.19 25.39 6.42
N GLU A 116 10.91 25.66 6.71
CA GLU A 116 10.10 24.86 7.64
C GLU A 116 9.87 23.42 7.13
N LEU A 117 9.59 23.24 5.83
CA LEU A 117 9.47 21.92 5.20
C LEU A 117 10.80 21.16 5.19
N VAL A 118 11.93 21.82 4.95
CA VAL A 118 13.23 21.14 5.03
C VAL A 118 13.53 20.77 6.48
N GLY A 119 13.33 21.68 7.44
CA GLY A 119 13.58 21.44 8.87
C GLY A 119 12.76 20.27 9.43
N ASN A 120 11.45 20.24 9.18
CA ASN A 120 10.54 19.21 9.67
C ASN A 120 10.79 17.81 9.05
N TYR A 121 11.46 17.75 7.90
CA TYR A 121 11.73 16.50 7.19
C TYR A 121 13.22 16.17 7.11
N THR A 122 14.12 16.93 7.75
CA THR A 122 15.58 16.76 7.64
C THR A 122 16.01 15.37 8.12
N GLU A 123 15.50 14.92 9.27
CA GLU A 123 15.84 13.62 9.85
C GLU A 123 15.36 12.44 8.98
N SER A 124 14.15 12.57 8.41
CA SER A 124 13.62 11.60 7.44
C SER A 124 14.42 11.61 6.14
N THR A 125 14.81 12.79 5.66
CA THR A 125 15.59 12.97 4.42
C THR A 125 16.98 12.38 4.56
N GLN A 126 17.62 12.52 5.72
CA GLN A 126 18.94 11.94 5.96
C GLN A 126 18.87 10.40 5.93
N LYS A 127 17.88 9.81 6.59
CA LYS A 127 17.65 8.36 6.54
C LYS A 127 17.49 7.84 5.11
N TYR A 128 16.67 8.48 4.28
CA TYR A 128 16.49 8.06 2.88
C TYR A 128 17.75 8.26 2.03
N LYS A 129 18.55 9.29 2.31
CA LYS A 129 19.85 9.48 1.65
C LYS A 129 20.84 8.39 2.03
N ASP A 130 20.89 8.02 3.30
CA ASP A 130 21.77 6.97 3.79
C ASP A 130 21.36 5.61 3.23
N GLU A 131 20.05 5.29 3.20
CA GLU A 131 19.51 4.09 2.55
C GLU A 131 19.86 4.06 1.04
N ALA A 132 19.70 5.18 0.33
CA ALA A 132 20.04 5.26 -1.09
C ALA A 132 21.54 5.12 -1.35
N ALA A 133 22.39 5.68 -0.49
CA ALA A 133 23.85 5.50 -0.56
C ALA A 133 24.23 4.03 -0.34
N SER A 134 23.65 3.39 0.69
CA SER A 134 23.80 1.97 0.98
C SER A 134 23.41 1.09 -0.21
N GLN A 135 22.31 1.45 -0.89
CA GLN A 135 21.83 0.73 -2.05
C GLN A 135 22.68 0.96 -3.30
N LYS A 136 23.30 2.14 -3.44
CA LYS A 136 24.27 2.41 -4.51
C LYS A 136 25.55 1.58 -4.35
N ASP A 137 25.95 1.34 -3.10
CA ASP A 137 27.11 0.50 -2.76
C ASP A 137 26.78 -1.00 -2.80
N SER A 138 25.49 -1.35 -2.94
CA SER A 138 25.02 -2.73 -3.10
C SER A 138 25.25 -3.25 -4.51
N GLY A 139 25.49 -4.56 -4.63
CA GLY A 139 25.66 -5.22 -5.93
C GLY A 139 24.38 -5.18 -6.79
N PRO A 140 24.49 -5.29 -8.14
CA PRO A 140 23.35 -5.19 -9.05
C PRO A 140 22.27 -6.26 -8.84
N LEU A 141 22.63 -7.37 -8.19
CA LEU A 141 21.72 -8.48 -7.89
C LEU A 141 21.23 -8.48 -6.44
N GLN A 142 21.61 -7.50 -5.62
CA GLN A 142 21.25 -7.48 -4.18
C GLN A 142 19.72 -7.51 -3.99
N ALA A 143 18.97 -6.79 -4.81
CA ALA A 143 17.50 -6.82 -4.79
C ALA A 143 16.91 -8.21 -5.02
N LEU A 144 17.58 -9.08 -5.80
CA LEU A 144 17.16 -10.48 -5.99
C LEU A 144 17.54 -11.36 -4.80
N VAL A 145 18.62 -11.03 -4.08
CA VAL A 145 18.99 -11.72 -2.85
C VAL A 145 17.97 -11.39 -1.74
N ASP A 146 17.63 -10.11 -1.59
CA ASP A 146 16.70 -9.61 -0.57
C ASP A 146 15.25 -10.08 -0.78
N LEU A 147 14.93 -10.53 -1.99
CA LEU A 147 13.65 -11.15 -2.37
C LEU A 147 13.40 -12.45 -1.61
N VAL A 148 14.45 -13.22 -1.31
CA VAL A 148 14.34 -14.53 -0.67
C VAL A 148 14.45 -14.38 0.84
N PRO A 149 13.38 -14.57 1.62
CA PRO A 149 13.44 -14.45 3.07
C PRO A 149 14.26 -15.59 3.68
N GLN A 150 15.01 -15.27 4.74
CA GLN A 150 15.60 -16.29 5.61
C GLN A 150 14.54 -17.01 6.46
N ASN A 151 13.44 -16.31 6.79
CA ASN A 151 12.35 -16.84 7.61
C ASN A 151 11.00 -16.21 7.24
N ILE A 152 9.98 -17.04 6.97
CA ILE A 152 8.65 -16.56 6.57
C ILE A 152 7.88 -15.89 7.70
N ILE A 153 8.03 -16.34 8.95
CA ILE A 153 7.32 -15.77 10.11
C ILE A 153 7.85 -14.35 10.37
N GLY A 154 9.18 -14.17 10.29
CA GLY A 154 9.81 -12.85 10.37
C GLY A 154 9.37 -11.92 9.24
N ALA A 155 9.33 -12.43 7.99
CA ALA A 155 8.87 -11.65 6.84
C ALA A 155 7.39 -11.25 6.96
N ALA A 156 6.53 -12.17 7.40
CA ALA A 156 5.09 -11.93 7.55
C ALA A 156 4.75 -10.99 8.72
N GLY A 157 5.63 -10.88 9.72
CA GLY A 157 5.44 -9.96 10.86
C GLY A 157 5.57 -8.49 10.50
N GLU A 158 6.24 -8.16 9.39
CA GLU A 158 6.50 -6.79 8.99
C GLU A 158 5.98 -6.50 7.58
N ASN A 159 5.04 -5.57 7.47
CA ASN A 159 4.49 -5.12 6.17
C ASN A 159 5.56 -4.59 5.20
N LYS A 160 6.75 -4.22 5.69
CA LYS A 160 7.87 -3.76 4.86
C LYS A 160 8.50 -4.88 4.03
N ASN A 161 8.38 -6.13 4.48
CA ASN A 161 8.96 -7.31 3.82
C ASN A 161 7.95 -8.00 2.88
N MET A 162 6.96 -7.26 2.38
CA MET A 162 5.86 -7.81 1.58
C MET A 162 6.35 -8.52 0.31
N LEU A 163 7.45 -8.04 -0.28
CA LEU A 163 8.08 -8.68 -1.44
C LEU A 163 8.57 -10.12 -1.12
N GLN A 164 9.06 -10.35 0.09
CA GLN A 164 9.48 -11.67 0.55
C GLN A 164 8.30 -12.61 0.77
N VAL A 165 7.18 -12.08 1.31
CA VAL A 165 5.92 -12.83 1.47
C VAL A 165 5.37 -13.24 0.10
N ILE A 166 5.43 -12.34 -0.89
CA ILE A 166 5.04 -12.64 -2.29
C ILE A 166 5.90 -13.76 -2.86
N PHE A 167 7.23 -13.68 -2.69
CA PHE A 167 8.15 -14.72 -3.17
C PHE A 167 7.78 -16.09 -2.58
N PHE A 168 7.61 -16.15 -1.25
CA PHE A 168 7.20 -17.38 -0.58
C PHE A 168 5.86 -17.90 -1.09
N ALA A 169 4.84 -17.05 -1.24
CA ALA A 169 3.52 -17.44 -1.71
C ALA A 169 3.57 -18.06 -3.11
N ILE A 170 4.34 -17.46 -4.02
CA ILE A 170 4.54 -17.99 -5.38
C ILE A 170 5.30 -19.31 -5.33
N PHE A 171 6.40 -19.37 -4.56
CA PHE A 171 7.21 -20.59 -4.42
C PHE A 171 6.40 -21.75 -3.85
N PHE A 172 5.58 -21.49 -2.82
CA PHE A 172 4.67 -22.45 -2.23
C PHE A 172 3.59 -22.90 -3.23
N GLY A 173 2.97 -21.95 -3.95
CA GLY A 173 2.00 -22.25 -5.00
C GLY A 173 2.57 -23.12 -6.12
N VAL A 174 3.82 -22.88 -6.54
CA VAL A 174 4.54 -23.74 -7.50
C VAL A 174 4.77 -25.14 -6.91
N GLY A 175 5.14 -25.24 -5.63
CA GLY A 175 5.24 -26.51 -4.93
C GLY A 175 3.94 -27.33 -4.97
N LEU A 176 2.78 -26.69 -4.82
CA LEU A 176 1.48 -27.35 -4.92
C LEU A 176 1.17 -27.89 -6.33
N ILE A 177 1.74 -27.30 -7.38
CA ILE A 177 1.60 -27.80 -8.77
C ILE A 177 2.49 -29.04 -8.98
N LEU A 178 3.64 -29.10 -8.32
CA LEU A 178 4.67 -30.13 -8.52
C LEU A 178 4.39 -31.44 -7.77
N ILE A 179 3.47 -31.45 -6.80
CA ILE A 179 3.10 -32.65 -6.03
C ILE A 179 1.83 -33.31 -6.58
N PRO A 180 1.59 -34.60 -6.28
CA PRO A 180 0.37 -35.30 -6.68
C PRO A 180 -0.92 -34.59 -6.24
N GLU A 181 -1.95 -34.64 -7.08
CA GLU A 181 -3.22 -33.93 -6.85
C GLU A 181 -3.94 -34.36 -5.57
N ASP A 182 -3.86 -35.64 -5.20
CA ASP A 182 -4.43 -36.17 -3.95
C ASP A 182 -3.79 -35.54 -2.70
N LYS A 183 -2.53 -35.07 -2.80
CA LYS A 183 -1.80 -34.41 -1.72
C LYS A 183 -1.95 -32.90 -1.74
N SER A 184 -2.00 -32.28 -2.92
CA SER A 184 -2.17 -30.82 -3.03
C SER A 184 -3.60 -30.37 -2.79
N LYS A 185 -4.61 -31.17 -3.15
CA LYS A 185 -6.01 -30.77 -3.09
C LYS A 185 -6.48 -30.31 -1.70
N PRO A 186 -6.23 -31.01 -0.58
CA PRO A 186 -6.65 -30.52 0.73
C PRO A 186 -6.04 -29.17 1.11
N VAL A 187 -4.80 -28.90 0.65
CA VAL A 187 -4.12 -27.63 0.90
C VAL A 187 -4.72 -26.52 0.03
N LYS A 188 -5.04 -26.81 -1.24
CA LYS A 188 -5.75 -25.87 -2.12
C LYS A 188 -7.12 -25.51 -1.57
N ASP A 189 -7.92 -26.50 -1.17
CA ASP A 189 -9.26 -26.29 -0.60
C ASP A 189 -9.19 -25.43 0.68
N PHE A 190 -8.15 -25.60 1.51
CA PHE A 190 -7.89 -24.73 2.65
C PHE A 190 -7.63 -23.28 2.22
N PHE A 191 -6.72 -23.06 1.27
CA PHE A 191 -6.40 -21.71 0.80
C PHE A 191 -7.56 -21.05 0.04
N ASP A 192 -8.43 -21.83 -0.60
CA ASP A 192 -9.68 -21.37 -1.17
C ASP A 192 -10.61 -20.81 -0.10
N GLY A 193 -10.93 -21.62 0.91
CA GLY A 193 -11.79 -21.18 2.02
C GLY A 193 -11.17 -20.02 2.80
N PHE A 194 -9.86 -20.06 3.04
CA PHE A 194 -9.12 -18.97 3.67
C PHE A 194 -9.23 -17.67 2.88
N ASN A 195 -8.99 -17.71 1.56
CA ASN A 195 -9.11 -16.53 0.70
C ASN A 195 -10.53 -15.95 0.70
N GLU A 196 -11.58 -16.78 0.66
CA GLU A 196 -12.97 -16.32 0.75
C GLU A 196 -13.25 -15.59 2.09
N VAL A 197 -12.73 -16.11 3.19
CA VAL A 197 -12.85 -15.43 4.50
C VAL A 197 -12.15 -14.08 4.49
N ILE A 198 -10.93 -13.99 3.93
CA ILE A 198 -10.20 -12.71 3.84
C ILE A 198 -10.95 -11.71 2.94
N LEU A 199 -11.49 -12.15 1.80
CA LEU A 199 -12.34 -11.30 0.95
C LEU A 199 -13.58 -10.79 1.71
N LYS A 200 -14.18 -11.62 2.57
CA LYS A 200 -15.29 -11.18 3.42
C LYS A 200 -14.86 -10.18 4.49
N MET A 201 -13.67 -10.34 5.07
CA MET A 201 -13.11 -9.35 6.01
C MET A 201 -12.88 -8.01 5.30
N ILE A 202 -12.41 -8.02 4.05
CA ILE A 202 -12.28 -6.81 3.22
C ILE A 202 -13.63 -6.12 3.06
N ASP A 203 -14.68 -6.85 2.71
CA ASP A 203 -16.04 -6.28 2.59
C ASP A 203 -16.45 -5.54 3.87
N LEU A 204 -16.20 -6.16 5.04
CA LEU A 204 -16.55 -5.59 6.35
C LEU A 204 -15.77 -4.31 6.64
N ILE A 205 -14.45 -4.31 6.38
CA ILE A 205 -13.60 -3.12 6.55
C ILE A 205 -14.06 -2.01 5.61
N MET A 206 -14.42 -2.35 4.37
CA MET A 206 -14.88 -1.40 3.37
C MET A 206 -16.21 -0.72 3.74
N LEU A 207 -17.06 -1.32 4.59
CA LEU A 207 -18.23 -0.64 5.14
C LEU A 207 -17.88 0.56 6.02
N ALA A 208 -16.72 0.51 6.70
CA ALA A 208 -16.21 1.59 7.53
C ALA A 208 -15.42 2.65 6.73
N ALA A 209 -15.10 2.37 5.45
CA ALA A 209 -14.28 3.25 4.61
C ALA A 209 -14.77 4.70 4.51
N PRO A 210 -16.08 5.02 4.40
CA PRO A 210 -16.54 6.42 4.35
C PRO A 210 -16.12 7.24 5.58
N TYR A 211 -16.13 6.62 6.77
CA TYR A 211 -15.76 7.28 8.03
C TYR A 211 -14.24 7.34 8.20
N GLY A 212 -13.54 6.25 7.86
CA GLY A 212 -12.08 6.22 7.91
C GLY A 212 -11.46 7.25 6.97
N VAL A 213 -11.96 7.33 5.72
CA VAL A 213 -11.49 8.32 4.74
C VAL A 213 -11.84 9.75 5.17
N LEU A 214 -13.04 10.00 5.71
CA LEU A 214 -13.37 11.31 6.28
C LEU A 214 -12.36 11.72 7.34
N ALA A 215 -12.07 10.83 8.30
CA ALA A 215 -11.14 11.11 9.39
C ALA A 215 -9.70 11.36 8.90
N LEU A 216 -9.23 10.57 7.94
CA LEU A 216 -7.89 10.73 7.35
C LEU A 216 -7.76 12.06 6.60
N LEU A 217 -8.76 12.44 5.81
CA LEU A 217 -8.73 13.68 5.04
C LEU A 217 -8.84 14.91 5.96
N ALA A 218 -9.69 14.86 6.99
CA ALA A 218 -9.77 15.91 7.99
C ALA A 218 -8.44 16.12 8.72
N ALA A 219 -7.80 15.03 9.17
CA ALA A 219 -6.49 15.08 9.82
C ALA A 219 -5.41 15.63 8.89
N LEU A 220 -5.38 15.18 7.62
CA LEU A 220 -4.42 15.65 6.62
C LEU A 220 -4.51 17.16 6.40
N VAL A 221 -5.72 17.72 6.33
CA VAL A 221 -5.92 19.17 6.13
C VAL A 221 -5.44 19.97 7.34
N VAL A 222 -5.69 19.49 8.56
CA VAL A 222 -5.27 20.17 9.79
C VAL A 222 -3.75 20.11 10.02
N GLU A 223 -3.13 19.00 9.64
CA GLU A 223 -1.68 18.76 9.77
C GLU A 223 -0.88 19.40 8.63
N SER A 224 -1.51 19.65 7.49
CA SER A 224 -0.88 20.38 6.41
C SER A 224 -0.59 21.80 6.87
N PRO A 225 0.66 22.29 6.74
CA PRO A 225 0.97 23.68 7.04
C PRO A 225 0.17 24.56 6.08
N SER A 226 -0.91 25.17 6.58
CA SER A 226 -1.66 26.18 5.84
C SER A 226 -0.75 27.38 5.62
N THR A 227 -0.73 27.86 4.37
CA THR A 227 -0.14 29.13 3.90
C THR A 227 -0.23 30.28 4.91
#